data_AF-A0A949SVC2-F1
#
_entry.id   AF-A0A949SVC2-F1
#
_cell.length_a   1.000
_cell.length_b   1.000
_cell.length_c   1.000
_cell.angle_alpha   90.00
_cell.angle_beta   90.00
_cell.angle_gamma   90.00
#
_symmetry.space_group_name_H-M   'P 1'
#
loop_
_entity.id
_entity.type
_entity.pdbx_description
1 polymer ?
#
loop_
_entity_poly.entity_id
_entity_poly.type
_entity_poly.pdbx_seq_one_letter_code
_entity_poly.pdbx_strand_id
1 'polypeptide(L)'
;MSGLQPEMVRQIQGMGIQVDLVDSPPAGDVYYLTYTAHWAWDLAMYLKSFQAELHRGTRMTGRVVSNTTGLGMNKFGHTDNKIRPLLRQLLLGEKPGRKH
;
A
#
# COMPACT_ATOMS: atom_id res chain seq x y z
N MET A 1 -7.54 -13.73 -7.32
CA MET A 1 -7.32 -12.36 -6.80
C MET A 1 -5.82 -12.06 -6.77
N SER A 2 -5.16 -12.09 -7.92
CA SER A 2 -3.70 -12.21 -8.05
C SER A 2 -3.01 -10.92 -8.51
N GLY A 3 -3.75 -9.81 -8.63
CA GLY A 3 -3.27 -8.58 -9.25
C GLY A 3 -2.62 -7.57 -8.30
N LEU A 4 -2.77 -7.72 -6.98
CA LEU A 4 -2.30 -6.69 -6.04
C LEU A 4 -0.77 -6.73 -5.85
N GLN A 5 -0.19 -7.91 -5.66
CA GLN A 5 1.26 -8.06 -5.52
C GLN A 5 2.04 -7.52 -6.73
N PRO A 6 1.73 -7.87 -7.98
CA PRO A 6 2.43 -7.30 -9.13
C PRO A 6 2.20 -5.79 -9.26
N GLU A 7 1.04 -5.28 -8.87
CA GLU A 7 0.77 -3.84 -8.86
C GLU A 7 1.59 -3.09 -7.80
N MET A 8 1.74 -3.65 -6.60
CA MET A 8 2.61 -3.09 -5.55
C MET A 8 4.05 -2.95 -6.05
N VAL A 9 4.59 -4.02 -6.65
CA VAL A 9 5.94 -4.01 -7.25
C VAL A 9 6.05 -2.94 -8.32
N ARG A 10 5.09 -2.89 -9.24
CA ARG A 10 5.08 -1.91 -10.33
C ARG A 10 5.05 -0.47 -9.83
N GLN A 11 4.26 -0.17 -8.80
CA GLN A 11 4.19 1.18 -8.24
C GLN A 11 5.48 1.57 -7.51
N ILE A 12 6.08 0.65 -6.76
CA ILE A 12 7.35 0.89 -6.05
C ILE A 12 8.49 1.13 -7.04
N GLN A 13 8.59 0.28 -8.07
CA GLN A 13 9.54 0.46 -9.16
C GLN A 13 9.28 1.76 -9.94
N GLY A 14 8.02 2.13 -10.14
CA GLY A 14 7.63 3.41 -10.74
C GLY A 14 8.01 4.65 -9.91
N MET A 15 8.43 4.47 -8.66
CA MET A 15 9.02 5.51 -7.81
C MET A 15 10.56 5.52 -7.87
N GLY A 16 11.17 4.68 -8.71
CA GLY A 16 12.62 4.53 -8.81
C GLY A 16 13.25 3.66 -7.73
N ILE A 17 12.43 2.92 -6.97
CA ILE A 17 12.89 2.04 -5.89
C ILE A 17 12.98 0.61 -6.42
N GLN A 18 14.18 0.02 -6.36
CA GLN A 18 14.34 -1.42 -6.62
C GLN A 18 13.72 -2.20 -5.47
N VAL A 19 12.96 -3.24 -5.81
CA VAL A 19 12.26 -4.06 -4.83
C VAL A 19 12.32 -5.51 -5.27
N ASP A 20 12.60 -6.38 -4.31
CA ASP A 20 12.53 -7.82 -4.45
C ASP A 20 11.37 -8.34 -3.60
N LEU A 21 10.69 -9.37 -4.13
CA LEU A 21 9.66 -10.09 -3.40
C LEU A 21 10.34 -11.15 -2.53
N VAL A 22 9.99 -11.17 -1.25
CA VAL A 22 10.49 -12.15 -0.29
C VAL A 22 9.31 -12.75 0.48
N ASP A 23 9.38 -14.04 0.76
CA ASP A 23 8.32 -14.76 1.49
C ASP A 23 8.40 -14.56 3.01
N SER A 24 9.54 -14.11 3.51
CA SER A 24 9.80 -13.88 4.93
C SER A 24 10.57 -12.59 5.16
N PRO A 25 10.42 -11.95 6.33
CA PRO A 25 11.22 -10.79 6.70
C PRO A 25 12.73 -11.09 6.54
N PRO A 26 13.48 -10.24 5.81
CA PRO A 26 14.92 -10.43 5.64
C PRO A 26 15.65 -10.23 6.98
N ALA A 27 16.73 -10.98 7.17
CA ALA A 27 17.60 -10.81 8.33
C ALA A 27 18.45 -9.53 8.20
N GLY A 28 18.84 -8.96 9.35
CA GLY A 28 19.75 -7.81 9.42
C GLY A 28 19.07 -6.45 9.26
N ASP A 29 19.85 -5.44 8.90
CA ASP A 29 19.45 -4.03 8.84
C ASP A 29 18.89 -3.64 7.45
N VAL A 30 17.96 -4.43 6.94
CA VAL A 30 17.37 -4.26 5.62
C VAL A 30 15.96 -3.66 5.73
N TYR A 31 15.60 -2.79 4.80
CA TYR A 31 14.24 -2.29 4.68
C TYR A 31 13.33 -3.33 4.04
N TYR A 32 12.19 -3.61 4.64
CA TYR A 32 11.14 -4.42 4.04
C TYR A 32 9.76 -3.85 4.32
N LEU A 33 8.84 -4.12 3.40
CA LEU A 33 7.47 -3.66 3.46
C LEU A 33 6.55 -4.88 3.64
N THR A 34 5.69 -4.86 4.66
CA THR A 34 4.57 -5.80 4.77
C THR A 34 3.28 -5.08 4.43
N TYR A 35 2.31 -5.80 3.86
CA TYR A 35 1.00 -5.23 3.58
C TYR A 35 -0.12 -6.26 3.70
N THR A 36 -1.29 -5.77 4.10
CA THR A 36 -2.53 -6.54 4.19
C THR A 36 -3.63 -5.76 3.48
N ALA A 37 -4.31 -6.42 2.55
CA ALA A 37 -5.44 -5.85 1.82
C ALA A 37 -6.67 -6.73 1.99
N HIS A 38 -7.77 -6.12 2.45
CA HIS A 38 -9.06 -6.78 2.52
C HIS A 38 -9.98 -6.22 1.45
N TRP A 39 -10.53 -7.14 0.67
CA TRP A 39 -11.50 -6.84 -0.37
C TRP A 39 -12.89 -7.19 0.11
N ALA A 40 -13.86 -6.40 -0.30
CA ALA A 40 -15.27 -6.66 -0.05
C ALA A 40 -16.03 -6.72 -1.37
N TRP A 41 -17.08 -7.52 -1.35
CA TRP A 41 -18.10 -7.61 -2.39
C TRP A 41 -19.43 -7.29 -1.69
N ASP A 42 -20.14 -6.28 -2.17
CA ASP A 42 -21.46 -5.89 -1.64
C ASP A 42 -22.34 -5.45 -2.82
N LEU A 43 -21.79 -4.58 -3.67
CA LEU A 43 -22.40 -4.16 -4.95
C LEU A 43 -21.41 -4.20 -6.13
N ALA A 44 -20.11 -4.04 -5.85
CA ALA A 44 -18.99 -4.30 -6.76
C ALA A 44 -17.77 -4.71 -5.92
N MET A 45 -16.71 -5.23 -6.55
CA MET A 45 -15.43 -5.48 -5.86
C MET A 45 -14.75 -4.16 -5.49
N TYR A 46 -14.43 -3.96 -4.21
CA TYR A 46 -13.67 -2.79 -3.76
C TYR A 46 -12.70 -3.12 -2.62
N LEU A 47 -11.65 -2.29 -2.49
CA LEU A 47 -10.69 -2.35 -1.40
C LEU A 47 -11.33 -1.77 -0.12
N LYS A 48 -11.66 -2.64 0.83
CA LYS A 48 -12.31 -2.27 2.10
C LYS A 48 -11.30 -1.68 3.08
N SER A 49 -10.17 -2.36 3.24
CA SER A 49 -9.06 -1.90 4.06
C SER A 49 -7.73 -2.23 3.43
N PHE A 50 -6.77 -1.34 3.60
CA PHE A 50 -5.38 -1.55 3.24
C PHE A 50 -4.48 -1.06 4.37
N GLN A 51 -3.55 -1.91 4.78
CA GLN A 51 -2.53 -1.59 5.75
C GLN A 51 -1.18 -1.93 5.15
N ALA A 52 -0.22 -1.03 5.29
CA ALA A 52 1.18 -1.28 4.94
C ALA A 52 2.09 -0.78 6.05
N GLU A 53 3.15 -1.53 6.32
CA GLU A 53 4.16 -1.23 7.34
C GLU A 53 5.54 -1.32 6.73
N LEU A 54 6.32 -0.26 6.92
CA LEU A 54 7.73 -0.23 6.55
C LEU A 54 8.55 -0.56 7.80
N HIS A 55 9.45 -1.52 7.65
CA HIS A 55 10.35 -1.98 8.69
C HIS A 55 11.79 -1.77 8.25
N ARG A 56 12.69 -1.62 9.22
CA ARG A 56 14.14 -1.70 9.05
C ARG A 56 14.65 -2.67 10.10
N GLY A 57 15.03 -3.87 9.67
CA GLY A 57 15.24 -5.00 10.58
C GLY A 57 14.02 -5.26 11.46
N THR A 58 14.19 -5.31 12.78
CA THR A 58 13.08 -5.55 13.73
C THR A 58 12.26 -4.31 14.06
N ARG A 59 12.65 -3.13 13.56
CA ARG A 59 12.00 -1.85 13.92
C ARG A 59 11.03 -1.40 12.82
N MET A 60 9.78 -1.16 13.20
CA MET A 60 8.81 -0.45 12.35
C MET A 60 9.20 1.03 12.23
N THR A 61 9.41 1.51 11.01
CA THR A 61 9.80 2.90 10.70
C THR A 61 8.63 3.72 10.16
N GLY A 62 7.60 3.08 9.62
CA GLY A 62 6.39 3.75 9.16
C GLY A 62 5.21 2.80 9.03
N ARG A 63 4.00 3.35 9.10
CA ARG A 63 2.76 2.61 8.93
C ARG A 63 1.71 3.49 8.25
N VAL A 64 0.98 2.91 7.31
CA VAL A 64 -0.19 3.53 6.70
C VAL A 64 -1.37 2.59 6.81
N VAL A 65 -2.51 3.13 7.22
CA VAL A 65 -3.79 2.42 7.28
C VAL A 65 -4.82 3.25 6.52
N SER A 66 -5.52 2.60 5.60
CA SER A 66 -6.64 3.17 4.86
C SER A 66 -7.85 2.27 5.04
N ASN A 67 -8.90 2.81 5.66
CA ASN A 67 -10.18 2.15 5.82
C ASN A 67 -11.23 2.92 5.04
N THR A 68 -11.98 2.22 4.21
CA THR A 68 -13.11 2.82 3.48
C THR A 68 -14.36 2.69 4.34
N THR A 69 -14.77 3.77 5.02
CA THR A 69 -16.00 3.84 5.84
C THR A 69 -17.07 4.70 5.16
N GLY A 70 -18.31 4.20 4.99
CA GLY A 70 -19.49 4.97 4.52
C GLY A 70 -19.70 5.03 3.01
N LEU A 71 -20.90 5.41 2.53
CA LEU A 71 -21.43 5.41 1.13
C LEU A 71 -20.75 6.38 0.12
N GLY A 72 -19.47 6.70 0.28
CA GLY A 72 -18.79 7.66 -0.61
C GLY A 72 -18.57 7.11 -2.04
N MET A 73 -18.84 7.93 -3.07
CA MET A 73 -18.51 7.65 -4.49
C MET A 73 -17.04 7.24 -4.68
N ASN A 74 -16.17 7.71 -3.78
CA ASN A 74 -14.74 7.38 -3.72
C ASN A 74 -14.45 5.90 -3.36
N LYS A 75 -15.46 5.06 -3.11
CA LYS A 75 -15.34 3.59 -3.02
C LYS A 75 -14.93 2.97 -4.34
N PHE A 76 -15.44 3.52 -5.44
CA PHE A 76 -15.28 3.00 -6.78
C PHE A 76 -14.12 3.71 -7.46
N GLY A 77 -13.11 2.94 -7.86
CA GLY A 77 -11.92 3.42 -8.53
C GLY A 77 -10.92 2.29 -8.68
N HIS A 78 -10.10 2.34 -9.72
CA HIS A 78 -9.01 1.39 -9.86
C HIS A 78 -8.11 1.47 -8.62
N THR A 79 -7.77 0.29 -8.09
CA THR A 79 -7.03 0.11 -6.83
C THR A 79 -5.67 0.81 -6.86
N ASP A 80 -5.10 0.95 -8.05
CA ASP A 80 -3.85 1.66 -8.31
C ASP A 80 -3.87 3.10 -7.77
N ASN A 81 -4.94 3.84 -8.05
CA ASN A 81 -5.08 5.25 -7.70
C ASN A 81 -5.24 5.48 -6.19
N LYS A 82 -5.65 4.45 -5.43
CA LYS A 82 -5.83 4.53 -3.98
C LYS A 82 -4.56 4.17 -3.21
N ILE A 83 -3.81 3.19 -3.70
CA ILE A 83 -2.62 2.68 -3.00
C ILE A 83 -1.41 3.57 -3.27
N ARG A 84 -1.26 4.09 -4.49
CA ARG A 84 -0.12 4.93 -4.89
C ARG A 84 0.17 6.11 -3.96
N PRO A 85 -0.81 6.96 -3.56
CA PRO A 85 -0.51 8.06 -2.64
C PRO A 85 -0.08 7.59 -1.26
N LEU A 86 -0.59 6.45 -0.79
CA LEU A 86 -0.21 5.86 0.50
C LEU A 86 1.23 5.34 0.48
N LEU A 87 1.64 4.69 -0.62
CA LEU A 87 3.01 4.23 -0.81
C LEU A 87 3.98 5.40 -0.96
N ARG A 88 3.62 6.46 -1.69
CA ARG A 88 4.44 7.68 -1.79
C ARG A 88 4.62 8.35 -0.43
N GLN A 89 3.57 8.42 0.37
CA GLN A 89 3.67 8.93 1.74
C GLN A 89 4.62 8.08 2.60
N LEU A 90 4.51 6.76 2.51
CA LEU A 90 5.30 5.85 3.34
C LEU A 90 6.77 5.79 2.92
N LEU A 91 7.05 5.72 1.61
CA LEU A 91 8.39 5.48 1.07
C LEU A 91 9.15 6.75 0.72
N LEU A 92 8.46 7.81 0.31
CA LEU A 92 9.08 9.09 -0.10
C LEU A 92 8.83 10.21 0.91
N GLY A 93 8.01 9.98 1.95
CA GLY A 93 7.64 11.01 2.93
C GLY A 93 6.74 12.10 2.37
N GLU A 94 6.11 11.88 1.20
CA GLU A 94 5.22 12.86 0.58
C GLU A 94 3.92 13.01 1.39
N LYS A 95 3.59 14.24 1.81
CA LYS A 95 2.28 14.50 2.41
C LYS A 95 1.21 14.41 1.32
N PRO A 96 0.06 13.74 1.54
CA PRO A 96 -1.01 13.71 0.55
C PRO A 96 -1.40 15.14 0.23
N GLY A 97 -1.28 15.52 -1.05
CA GLY A 97 -1.63 16.86 -1.50
C GLY A 97 -3.07 17.16 -1.09
N ARG A 98 -3.26 18.15 -0.20
CA ARG A 98 -4.57 18.75 0.02
C ARG A 98 -5.05 19.24 -1.34
N LYS A 99 -6.02 18.56 -1.94
CA LYS A 99 -6.85 19.19 -2.96
C LYS A 99 -7.63 20.28 -2.23
N HIS A 100 -7.20 21.54 -2.42
CA HIS A 100 -8.02 22.71 -2.14
C HIS A 100 -9.21 22.74 -3.10
#